data_AF-A0A815CJV0-F1
#
_entry.id   AF-A0A815CJV0-F1
#
_cell.length_a   1.000
_cell.length_b   1.000
_cell.length_c   1.000
_cell.angle_alpha   90.00
_cell.angle_beta   90.00
_cell.angle_gamma   90.00
#
_symmetry.space_group_name_H-M   'P 1'
#
loop_
_entity.id
_entity.type
_entity.pdbx_description
1 polymer ?
#
loop_
_entity_poly.entity_id
_entity_poly.type
_entity_poly.pdbx_seq_one_letter_code
_entity_poly.pdbx_strand_id
1 'polypeptide(L)'
;MGVSSLVGPKALLSSMSKVLNDIRLLLHRYRKNEKVINNINDSSSVVHSKTTPKGKKIRKPRTIYSNLQLQQLNKRFQRTQYLALPERAELAASLGLTQTQVILWRS
;
A
#
# COMPACT_ATOMS: atom_id res chain seq x y z
N MET A 1 -14.61 37.25 42.62
CA MET A 1 -13.74 36.19 43.19
C MET A 1 -13.61 35.10 42.12
N GLY A 2 -12.51 35.10 41.37
CA GLY A 2 -12.30 34.17 40.25
C GLY A 2 -11.87 32.80 40.76
N VAL A 3 -12.62 31.75 40.41
CA VAL A 3 -12.24 30.36 40.72
C VAL A 3 -11.19 29.89 39.71
N SER A 4 -9.92 29.94 40.11
CA SER A 4 -8.83 29.30 39.38
C SER A 4 -9.03 27.78 39.45
N SER A 5 -9.58 27.21 38.38
CA SER A 5 -9.67 25.76 38.21
C SER A 5 -8.27 25.19 38.01
N LEU A 6 -7.67 24.71 39.10
CA LEU A 6 -6.47 23.89 39.07
C LEU A 6 -6.82 22.56 38.38
N VAL A 7 -6.48 22.44 37.11
CA VAL A 7 -6.50 21.16 36.39
C VAL A 7 -5.48 20.23 37.07
N GLY A 8 -5.97 19.33 37.91
CA GLY A 8 -5.12 18.41 38.67
C GLY A 8 -4.33 17.44 37.78
N PRO A 9 -3.14 16.99 38.22
CA PRO A 9 -2.21 16.18 37.42
C PRO A 9 -2.80 14.86 36.89
N LYS A 10 -3.85 14.32 37.53
CA LYS A 10 -4.57 13.11 37.09
C LYS A 10 -5.36 13.31 35.79
N ALA A 11 -5.92 14.51 35.57
CA ALA A 11 -6.62 14.83 34.33
C ALA A 11 -5.66 14.94 33.15
N LEU A 12 -4.47 15.49 33.41
CA LEU A 12 -3.35 15.56 32.46
C LEU A 12 -2.84 14.15 32.11
N LEU A 13 -2.66 13.28 33.10
CA LEU A 13 -2.25 11.90 32.88
C LEU A 13 -3.28 11.09 32.08
N SER A 14 -4.57 11.31 32.34
CA SER A 14 -5.67 10.68 31.59
C SER A 14 -5.72 11.16 30.13
N SER A 15 -5.49 12.46 29.90
CA SER A 15 -5.41 13.04 28.56
C SER A 15 -4.20 12.49 27.79
N MET A 16 -3.02 12.43 28.42
CA MET A 16 -1.82 11.81 27.85
C MET A 16 -2.01 10.32 27.56
N SER A 17 -2.70 9.57 28.42
CA SER A 17 -3.02 8.16 28.16
C SER A 17 -3.91 7.98 26.94
N LYS A 18 -4.88 8.87 26.69
CA LYS A 18 -5.72 8.83 25.49
C LYS A 18 -4.90 9.10 24.24
N VAL A 19 -4.09 10.17 24.26
CA VAL A 19 -3.18 10.53 23.15
C VAL A 19 -2.22 9.39 22.83
N LEU A 20 -1.63 8.75 23.84
CA LEU A 20 -0.75 7.60 23.62
C LEU A 20 -1.48 6.40 23.01
N ASN A 21 -2.74 6.17 23.38
CA ASN A 21 -3.55 5.11 22.79
C ASN A 21 -3.94 5.43 21.34
N ASP A 22 -4.23 6.68 21.03
CA ASP A 22 -4.52 7.15 19.68
C ASP A 22 -3.28 7.00 18.78
N ILE A 23 -2.10 7.37 19.26
CA ILE A 23 -0.82 7.16 18.55
C ILE A 23 -0.59 5.66 18.32
N ARG A 24 -0.83 4.82 19.35
CA ARG A 24 -0.68 3.36 19.24
C ARG A 24 -1.64 2.75 18.21
N LEU A 25 -2.90 3.22 18.16
CA LEU A 25 -3.90 2.81 17.18
C LEU A 25 -3.55 3.29 15.77
N LEU A 26 -3.03 4.50 15.63
CA LEU A 26 -2.58 5.05 14.35
C LEU A 26 -1.40 4.23 13.78
N LEU A 27 -0.40 3.94 14.61
CA LEU A 27 0.74 3.09 14.23
C LEU A 27 0.30 1.67 13.88
N HIS A 28 -0.63 1.09 14.63
CA HIS A 28 -1.18 -0.23 14.31
C HIS A 28 -1.93 -0.22 12.97
N ARG A 29 -2.73 0.83 12.71
CA ARG A 29 -3.46 1.01 11.46
C ARG A 29 -2.50 1.21 10.28
N TYR A 30 -1.44 1.99 10.45
CA TYR A 30 -0.40 2.19 9.45
C TYR A 30 0.33 0.87 9.12
N ARG A 31 0.73 0.11 10.15
CA ARG A 31 1.34 -1.22 9.98
C ARG A 31 0.41 -2.24 9.32
N LYS A 32 -0.90 -2.17 9.60
CA LYS A 32 -1.90 -3.04 8.97
C LYS A 32 -2.10 -2.67 7.49
N ASN A 33 -2.11 -1.38 7.17
CA ASN A 33 -2.20 -0.89 5.79
C ASN A 33 -0.98 -1.31 4.95
N GLU A 34 0.22 -1.28 5.53
CA GLU A 34 1.44 -1.81 4.90
C GLU A 34 1.29 -3.31 4.54
N LYS A 35 0.81 -4.13 5.48
CA LYS A 35 0.58 -5.56 5.25
C LYS A 35 -0.50 -5.83 4.20
N VAL A 36 -1.57 -5.03 4.15
CA VAL A 36 -2.61 -5.16 3.13
C VAL A 36 -2.04 -4.88 1.74
N ILE A 37 -1.21 -3.84 1.59
CA ILE A 37 -0.57 -3.51 0.31
C ILE A 37 0.40 -4.62 -0.10
N ASN A 38 1.16 -5.20 0.83
CA ASN A 38 2.09 -6.29 0.54
C ASN A 38 1.37 -7.62 0.22
N ASN A 39 0.18 -7.89 0.78
CA ASN A 39 -0.56 -9.14 0.56
C ASN A 39 -1.39 -9.15 -0.73
N ILE A 40 -1.68 -7.99 -1.33
CA ILE A 40 -2.32 -7.91 -2.66
C ILE A 40 -1.39 -8.45 -3.77
N ASN A 41 -0.08 -8.49 -3.52
CA ASN A 41 0.91 -9.00 -4.47
C ASN A 41 0.93 -10.53 -4.61
N ASP A 42 0.35 -11.29 -3.66
CA ASP A 42 0.24 -12.76 -3.76
C ASP A 42 -1.02 -13.20 -4.54
N SER A 43 -1.99 -12.29 -4.68
CA SER A 43 -3.25 -12.53 -5.40
C SER A 43 -3.25 -11.96 -6.81
N SER A 44 -2.19 -12.18 -7.59
CA SER A 44 -2.29 -12.21 -9.05
C SER A 44 -2.19 -13.65 -9.57
N SER A 45 -2.83 -14.57 -8.86
CA SER A 45 -3.10 -15.91 -9.35
C SER A 45 -4.33 -15.85 -10.26
N VAL A 46 -4.08 -15.94 -11.58
CA VAL A 46 -4.99 -16.36 -12.65
C VAL A 46 -6.37 -15.66 -12.65
N VAL A 47 -6.59 -14.79 -13.64
CA VAL A 47 -7.94 -14.30 -14.00
C VAL A 47 -8.81 -15.50 -14.42
N HIS A 48 -9.41 -16.19 -13.45
CA HIS A 48 -10.65 -16.91 -13.67
C HIS A 48 -11.74 -15.84 -13.71
N SER A 49 -12.27 -15.62 -14.90
CA SER A 49 -13.43 -14.79 -15.18
C SER A 49 -14.61 -15.21 -14.29
N LYS A 50 -14.71 -14.68 -13.07
CA LYS A 50 -15.94 -14.81 -12.25
C LYS A 50 -16.99 -13.91 -12.88
N THR A 51 -17.78 -14.49 -13.78
CA THR A 51 -19.02 -13.90 -14.27
C THR A 51 -19.95 -13.70 -13.09
N THR A 52 -20.18 -12.44 -12.69
CA THR A 52 -21.32 -12.14 -11.82
C THR A 52 -22.61 -12.39 -12.61
N PRO A 53 -23.68 -12.95 -12.02
CA PRO A 53 -24.93 -13.26 -12.71
C PRO A 53 -25.72 -12.02 -13.22
N LYS A 54 -25.13 -10.82 -13.15
CA LYS A 54 -25.72 -9.55 -13.59
C LYS A 54 -24.81 -8.81 -14.56
N GLY A 55 -24.33 -9.45 -15.64
CA GLY A 55 -23.93 -8.85 -16.93
C GLY A 55 -22.98 -7.63 -16.99
N LYS A 56 -22.54 -7.06 -15.86
CA LYS A 56 -21.74 -5.85 -15.77
C LYS A 56 -20.29 -6.29 -15.67
N LYS A 57 -19.51 -6.02 -16.72
CA LYS A 57 -18.06 -6.22 -16.72
C LYS A 57 -17.49 -5.46 -15.52
N ILE A 58 -17.04 -6.19 -14.49
CA ILE A 58 -16.33 -5.59 -13.36
C ILE A 58 -15.11 -4.88 -13.94
N ARG A 59 -15.05 -3.56 -13.75
CA ARG A 59 -13.85 -2.79 -14.09
C ARG A 59 -12.70 -3.36 -13.27
N LYS A 60 -11.60 -3.71 -13.94
CA LYS A 60 -10.40 -4.21 -13.29
C LYS A 60 -10.00 -3.20 -12.22
N PRO A 61 -9.81 -3.61 -10.95
CA PRO A 61 -9.34 -2.71 -9.92
C PRO A 61 -8.03 -2.07 -10.37
N ARG A 62 -7.85 -0.78 -10.06
CA ARG A 62 -6.58 -0.10 -10.36
C ARG A 62 -5.46 -0.86 -9.68
N THR A 63 -4.42 -1.20 -10.44
CA THR A 63 -3.21 -1.79 -9.88
C THR A 63 -2.55 -0.77 -8.97
N ILE A 64 -2.31 -1.14 -7.71
CA ILE A 64 -1.55 -0.35 -6.75
C ILE A 64 -0.19 -1.04 -6.58
N TYR A 65 0.89 -0.34 -6.92
CA TYR A 65 2.25 -0.82 -6.68
C TYR A 65 2.64 -0.52 -5.22
N SER A 66 3.29 -1.47 -4.55
CA SER A 66 3.89 -1.25 -3.23
C SER A 66 5.07 -0.27 -3.33
N ASN A 67 5.42 0.37 -2.21
CA ASN A 67 6.61 1.25 -2.15
C ASN A 67 7.89 0.52 -2.56
N LEU A 68 8.05 -0.75 -2.16
CA LEU A 68 9.22 -1.55 -2.53
C LEU A 68 9.28 -1.79 -4.04
N GLN A 69 8.15 -2.15 -4.66
CA GLN A 69 8.07 -2.31 -6.13
C GLN A 69 8.40 -0.99 -6.83
N LEU A 70 7.82 0.13 -6.39
CA LEU A 70 8.12 1.46 -6.96
C LEU A 70 9.60 1.81 -6.83
N GLN A 71 10.22 1.56 -5.67
CA GLN A 71 11.65 1.78 -5.45
C GLN A 71 12.52 0.92 -6.37
N GLN A 72 12.20 -0.37 -6.53
CA GLN A 72 12.93 -1.28 -7.40
C GLN A 72 12.76 -0.92 -8.88
N LEU A 73 11.54 -0.56 -9.31
CA LEU A 73 11.25 -0.05 -10.64
C LEU A 73 12.06 1.22 -10.93
N ASN A 74 12.05 2.20 -10.01
CA ASN A 74 12.81 3.44 -10.13
C ASN A 74 14.33 3.18 -10.19
N LYS A 75 14.85 2.34 -9.28
CA LYS A 75 16.27 1.97 -9.25
C LYS A 75 16.70 1.33 -10.56
N ARG A 76 15.83 0.50 -11.15
CA ARG A 76 16.15 -0.16 -12.43
C ARG A 76 16.01 0.79 -13.61
N PHE A 77 15.06 1.71 -13.58
CA PHE A 77 14.92 2.77 -14.58
C PHE A 77 16.11 3.73 -14.64
N GLN A 78 16.64 4.12 -13.48
CA GLN A 78 17.82 4.99 -13.39
C GLN A 78 19.05 4.41 -14.10
N ARG A 79 19.16 3.08 -14.19
CA ARG A 79 20.27 2.40 -14.87
C ARG A 79 20.03 2.28 -16.37
N THR A 80 18.80 1.96 -16.76
CA THR A 80 18.43 1.63 -18.14
C THR A 80 16.98 2.06 -18.38
N GLN A 81 16.80 3.17 -19.10
CA GLN A 81 15.47 3.71 -19.42
C GLN A 81 14.67 2.76 -20.32
N TYR A 82 15.36 1.95 -21.14
CA TYR A 82 14.76 0.93 -21.99
C TYR A 82 15.29 -0.43 -21.57
N LEU A 83 14.41 -1.28 -21.04
CA LEU A 83 14.72 -2.68 -20.78
C LEU A 83 14.36 -3.48 -22.04
N ALA A 84 15.19 -4.45 -22.40
CA ALA A 84 14.88 -5.41 -23.43
C ALA A 84 13.70 -6.31 -23.00
N LEU A 85 13.05 -6.95 -23.97
CA LEU A 85 11.90 -7.83 -23.70
C LEU A 85 12.18 -8.91 -22.62
N PRO A 86 13.32 -9.63 -22.62
CA PRO A 86 13.63 -10.61 -21.57
C PRO A 86 13.87 -9.96 -20.20
N GLU A 87 14.61 -8.85 -20.16
CA GLU A 87 14.91 -8.14 -18.89
C GLU A 87 13.65 -7.59 -18.22
N ARG A 88 12.65 -7.18 -19.03
CA ARG A 88 11.33 -6.79 -18.50
C ARG A 88 10.61 -7.97 -17.87
N ALA A 89 10.68 -9.15 -18.47
CA ALA A 89 10.01 -10.35 -17.98
C ALA A 89 10.63 -10.81 -16.66
N GLU A 90 11.97 -10.78 -16.58
CA GLU A 90 12.71 -11.05 -15.35
C GLU A 90 12.38 -10.06 -14.23
N LEU A 91 12.34 -8.76 -14.55
CA LEU A 91 11.96 -7.72 -13.58
C LEU A 91 10.51 -7.90 -13.11
N ALA A 92 9.59 -8.21 -14.01
CA ALA A 92 8.20 -8.48 -13.69
C ALA A 92 8.09 -9.68 -12.74
N ALA A 93 8.76 -10.79 -13.06
CA ALA A 93 8.80 -11.99 -12.22
C ALA A 93 9.40 -11.71 -10.83
N SER A 94 10.51 -10.96 -10.77
CA SER A 94 11.14 -10.57 -9.49
C SER A 94 10.25 -9.69 -8.61
N LEU A 95 9.33 -8.94 -9.21
CA LEU A 95 8.45 -8.00 -8.50
C LEU A 95 7.03 -8.55 -8.27
N GLY A 96 6.73 -9.76 -8.76
CA GLY A 96 5.37 -10.31 -8.78
C GLY A 96 4.42 -9.49 -9.66
N LEU A 97 4.94 -8.79 -10.67
CA LEU A 97 4.19 -7.99 -11.62
C LEU A 97 4.06 -8.72 -12.95
N THR A 98 3.11 -8.29 -13.78
CA THR A 98 3.01 -8.72 -15.18
C THR A 98 3.84 -7.80 -16.08
N GLN A 99 4.32 -8.33 -17.21
CA GLN A 99 4.99 -7.56 -18.27
C GLN A 99 4.20 -6.29 -18.64
N THR A 100 2.87 -6.42 -18.74
CA THR A 100 1.96 -5.31 -19.07
C THR A 100 1.94 -4.25 -17.97
N GLN A 101 1.94 -4.64 -16.70
CA GLN A 101 2.07 -3.68 -15.59
C GLN A 101 3.42 -2.97 -15.64
N VAL A 102 4.50 -3.69 -15.98
CA VAL A 102 5.84 -3.11 -16.20
C VAL A 102 5.86 -2.08 -17.35
N ILE A 103 4.98 -2.23 -18.34
CA ILE A 103 4.84 -1.25 -19.42
C ILE A 103 3.97 -0.07 -18.97
N LEU A 104 2.86 -0.33 -18.28
CA LEU A 104 1.90 0.69 -17.87
C LEU A 104 2.43 1.65 -16.80
N TRP A 105 3.32 1.23 -15.90
CA TRP A 105 3.93 2.19 -14.96
C TRP A 105 4.87 3.19 -15.64
N ARG A 106 5.34 2.89 -16.87
CA ARG A 106 6.17 3.79 -17.68
C ARG A 106 5.36 4.72 -18.58
N SER A 107 4.05 4.53 -18.69
CA SER A 107 3.17 5.29 -19.58
C SER A 107 2.62 6.55 -18.94
#